data_AF-A0AAW2BUH0-F1
#
_entry.id   AF-A0AAW2BUH0-F1
#
_cell.length_a   1.000
_cell.length_b   1.000
_cell.length_c   1.000
_cell.angle_alpha   90.00
_cell.angle_beta   90.00
_cell.angle_gamma   90.00
#
_symmetry.space_group_name_H-M   'P 1'
#
loop_
_entity.id
_entity.type
_entity.pdbx_description
1 polymer ?
#
loop_
_entity_poly.entity_id
_entity_poly.type
_entity_poly.pdbx_seq_one_letter_code
_entity_poly.pdbx_strand_id
1 'polypeptide(L)'
;MLREKALKAAIGHVRYEDENTRYLCIGGVEKVLCLLARWVEDPNSEAYKLHLARLPDNYWVAEDGLKLQSFGSQMWDAGFAIQAILSCNLNEEYGSTLRKSHEFVKASQVRENPSGDFKAMYRHISKGAWTFSMQDHGWQVSDCTAEGLKVALLFSQMSQDLVGEKMETDRFYDAVNVILSLQSSNGGFPAWEPQRAYRWLEVWTSIEGNRANLVQTAWALLSLIDAGQAEIDPTPIHRGVRVLINAQMEDGDFPQQVNSSPNVKAGMGHCIRFWYDPWSGHTSSSKGSI
;
A
#
# COMPACT_ATOMS: atom_id res chain seq x y z
N MET A 1 29.37 23.93 15.61
CA MET A 1 29.74 23.35 14.30
C MET A 1 28.98 22.04 13.97
N LEU A 2 28.94 21.01 14.84
CA LEU A 2 28.19 19.77 14.54
C LEU A 2 26.66 19.98 14.49
N ARG A 3 26.09 20.71 15.47
CA ARG A 3 24.66 21.03 15.50
C ARG A 3 24.16 21.70 14.22
N GLU A 4 24.91 22.66 13.69
CA GLU A 4 24.55 23.36 12.46
C GLU A 4 24.54 22.43 11.24
N LYS A 5 25.53 21.53 11.13
CA LYS A 5 25.56 20.51 10.08
C LYS A 5 24.37 19.55 10.19
N ALA A 6 24.02 19.12 11.41
CA ALA A 6 22.88 18.26 11.65
C ALA A 6 21.55 18.94 11.28
N LEU A 7 21.37 20.22 11.64
CA LEU A 7 20.18 20.99 11.27
C LEU A 7 20.07 21.16 9.75
N LYS A 8 21.18 21.44 9.06
CA LYS A 8 21.22 21.50 7.59
C LYS A 8 20.84 20.18 6.92
N ALA A 9 21.25 19.05 7.49
CA ALA A 9 20.85 17.73 6.98
C ALA A 9 19.35 17.46 7.24
N ALA A 10 18.89 17.69 8.49
CA ALA A 10 17.50 17.46 8.88
C ALA A 10 16.51 18.27 8.02
N ILE A 11 16.79 19.55 7.81
CA ILE A 11 15.92 20.41 7.01
C ILE A 11 15.94 20.06 5.51
N GLY A 12 17.03 19.44 5.04
CA GLY A 12 17.10 18.85 3.70
C GLY A 12 16.11 17.71 3.52
N HIS A 13 15.97 16.83 4.53
CA HIS A 13 14.97 15.75 4.50
C HIS A 13 13.53 16.29 4.59
N VAL A 14 13.27 17.32 5.40
CA VAL A 14 11.96 17.98 5.46
C VAL A 14 11.57 18.54 4.09
N ARG A 15 12.44 19.32 3.46
CA ARG A 15 12.19 19.88 2.12
C ARG A 15 11.89 18.80 1.08
N TYR A 16 12.62 17.69 1.15
CA TYR A 16 12.42 16.57 0.25
C TYR A 16 11.07 15.88 0.46
N GLU A 17 10.67 15.66 1.71
CA GLU A 17 9.33 15.16 2.06
C GLU A 17 8.24 16.08 1.52
N ASP A 18 8.38 17.38 1.76
CA ASP A 18 7.43 18.40 1.33
C ASP A 18 7.24 18.40 -0.19
N GLU A 19 8.33 18.43 -0.95
CA GLU A 19 8.26 18.49 -2.40
C GLU A 19 7.67 17.21 -3.01
N ASN A 20 8.03 16.02 -2.49
CA ASN A 20 7.59 14.75 -3.05
C ASN A 20 6.15 14.36 -2.67
N THR A 21 5.66 14.86 -1.54
CA THR A 21 4.25 14.64 -1.11
C THR A 21 3.32 15.78 -1.49
N ARG A 22 3.82 16.77 -2.24
CA ARG A 22 3.08 18.01 -2.51
C ARG A 22 2.57 18.64 -1.21
N TYR A 23 3.43 18.63 -0.20
CA TYR A 23 3.22 19.18 1.14
C TYR A 23 2.17 18.43 1.98
N LEU A 24 1.80 17.19 1.64
CA LEU A 24 0.94 16.36 2.50
C LEU A 24 1.69 15.71 3.66
N CYS A 25 2.97 15.37 3.45
CA CYS A 25 3.79 14.52 4.33
C CYS A 25 3.21 13.11 4.53
N ILE A 26 3.91 12.23 5.25
CA ILE A 26 3.46 10.84 5.43
C ILE A 26 2.21 10.74 6.30
N GLY A 27 2.02 11.68 7.23
CA GLY A 27 0.83 11.75 8.07
C GLY A 27 0.79 12.96 9.00
N GLY A 28 -0.32 13.12 9.71
CA GLY A 28 -0.70 14.35 10.42
C GLY A 28 0.33 14.86 11.43
N VAL A 29 1.03 13.98 12.15
CA VAL A 29 2.08 14.40 13.10
C VAL A 29 3.28 15.00 12.36
N GLU A 30 3.80 14.28 11.36
CA GLU A 30 4.91 14.77 10.55
C GLU A 30 4.52 16.04 9.81
N LYS A 31 3.32 16.09 9.22
CA LYS A 31 2.76 17.24 8.53
C LYS A 31 2.85 18.53 9.35
N VAL A 32 2.47 18.48 10.63
CA VAL A 32 2.55 19.64 11.54
C VAL A 32 4.00 19.99 11.85
N LEU A 33 4.86 19.01 12.09
CA LEU A 33 6.28 19.24 12.39
C LEU A 33 7.03 19.85 11.20
N CYS A 34 6.83 19.34 9.98
CA CYS A 34 7.41 19.89 8.75
C CYS A 34 6.91 21.32 8.52
N LEU A 35 5.60 21.56 8.63
CA LEU A 35 5.02 22.91 8.54
C LEU A 35 5.71 23.89 9.50
N LEU A 36 5.86 23.51 10.77
CA LEU A 36 6.52 24.36 11.77
C LEU A 36 8.00 24.59 11.44
N ALA A 37 8.71 23.57 10.95
CA ALA A 37 10.09 23.72 10.50
C ALA A 37 10.21 24.71 9.33
N ARG A 38 9.30 24.62 8.35
CA ARG A 38 9.22 25.58 7.22
C ARG A 38 8.90 27.00 7.68
N TRP A 39 8.00 27.15 8.65
CA TRP A 39 7.66 28.45 9.25
C TRP A 39 8.83 29.08 10.00
N VAL A 40 9.59 28.30 10.77
CA VAL A 40 10.79 28.78 11.49
C VAL A 40 11.89 29.18 10.52
N GLU A 41 12.03 28.49 9.38
CA GLU A 41 13.00 28.89 8.35
C GLU A 41 12.65 30.21 7.68
N ASP A 42 11.40 30.36 7.22
CA ASP A 42 10.87 31.62 6.70
C ASP A 42 9.34 31.59 6.71
N PRO A 43 8.69 32.42 7.56
CA PRO A 43 7.24 32.45 7.69
C PRO A 43 6.53 33.08 6.47
N ASN A 44 7.26 33.68 5.52
CA ASN A 44 6.72 34.23 4.28
C ASN A 44 7.00 33.34 3.06
N SER A 45 7.69 32.20 3.26
CA SER A 45 8.12 31.31 2.18
C SER A 45 6.94 30.68 1.45
N GLU A 46 7.15 30.36 0.17
CA GLU A 46 6.15 29.64 -0.63
C GLU A 46 5.85 28.26 -0.05
N ALA A 47 6.88 27.55 0.42
CA ALA A 47 6.73 26.25 1.08
C ALA A 47 5.76 26.32 2.28
N TYR A 48 5.89 27.35 3.13
CA TYR A 48 4.98 27.53 4.26
C TYR A 48 3.53 27.75 3.80
N LYS A 49 3.30 28.57 2.77
CA LYS A 49 1.97 28.78 2.19
C LYS A 49 1.38 27.51 1.60
N LEU A 50 2.19 26.70 0.91
CA LEU A 50 1.78 25.41 0.37
C LEU A 50 1.43 24.41 1.49
N HIS A 51 2.16 24.41 2.61
CA HIS A 51 1.76 23.62 3.79
C HIS A 51 0.39 24.05 4.34
N LEU A 52 0.15 25.35 4.50
CA LEU A 52 -1.12 25.87 5.00
C LEU A 52 -2.28 25.48 4.07
N ALA A 53 -2.07 25.56 2.75
CA ALA A 53 -3.06 25.17 1.75
C ALA A 53 -3.44 23.69 1.83
N ARG A 54 -2.54 22.82 2.30
CA ARG A 54 -2.77 21.38 2.47
C ARG A 54 -3.21 20.96 3.88
N LEU A 55 -3.36 21.87 4.84
CA LEU A 55 -3.89 21.51 6.17
C LEU A 55 -5.34 20.96 6.12
N PRO A 56 -6.24 21.50 5.28
CA PRO A 56 -7.60 20.98 5.17
C PRO A 56 -7.69 19.52 4.70
N ASP A 57 -6.68 19.00 3.99
CA ASP A 57 -6.63 17.58 3.59
C ASP A 57 -6.66 16.62 4.80
N ASN A 58 -6.20 17.08 5.97
CA ASN A 58 -6.21 16.29 7.21
C ASN A 58 -7.46 16.55 8.08
N TYR A 59 -8.36 17.44 7.69
CA TYR A 59 -9.52 17.79 8.49
C TYR A 59 -10.70 16.87 8.19
N TRP A 60 -11.33 16.36 9.24
CA TRP A 60 -12.53 15.55 9.14
C TRP A 60 -13.61 16.07 10.08
N VAL A 61 -14.76 16.44 9.53
CA VAL A 61 -15.93 16.83 10.33
C VAL A 61 -16.71 15.57 10.68
N ALA A 62 -16.61 15.14 11.93
CA ALA A 62 -17.39 14.03 12.49
C ALA A 62 -18.63 14.56 13.24
N GLU A 63 -19.49 13.64 13.68
CA GLU A 63 -20.69 13.94 14.47
C GLU A 63 -20.40 14.70 15.78
N ASP A 64 -19.22 14.50 16.35
CA ASP A 64 -18.71 15.12 17.57
C ASP A 64 -17.76 16.30 17.31
N GLY A 65 -17.66 16.75 16.04
CA GLY A 65 -16.93 17.95 15.65
C GLY A 65 -15.73 17.69 14.75
N LEU A 66 -14.89 18.73 14.62
CA LEU A 66 -13.73 18.72 13.74
C LEU A 66 -12.57 17.90 14.36
N LYS A 67 -12.04 16.95 13.58
CA LYS A 67 -10.92 16.08 13.93
C LYS A 67 -9.77 16.26 12.94
N LEU A 68 -8.55 16.01 13.42
CA LEU A 68 -7.36 15.90 12.57
C LEU A 68 -7.08 14.42 12.31
N GLN A 69 -7.17 14.00 11.05
CA GLN A 69 -6.77 12.68 10.59
C GLN A 69 -5.28 12.63 10.31
N SER A 70 -4.66 11.45 10.52
CA SER A 70 -3.28 11.23 10.08
C SER A 70 -3.18 11.34 8.55
N PHE A 71 -4.07 10.64 7.85
CA PHE A 71 -4.32 10.71 6.42
C PHE A 71 -5.67 10.04 6.15
N GLY A 72 -6.29 10.31 5.00
CA GLY A 72 -7.49 9.59 4.58
C GLY A 72 -7.19 8.13 4.19
N SER A 73 -8.23 7.33 4.02
CA SER A 73 -8.17 5.91 3.63
C SER A 73 -8.80 5.64 2.27
N GLN A 74 -8.82 6.64 1.38
CA GLN A 74 -9.67 6.63 0.18
C GLN A 74 -9.38 5.44 -0.74
N MET A 75 -8.11 5.20 -1.08
CA MET A 75 -7.73 4.08 -1.94
C MET A 75 -7.96 2.73 -1.26
N TRP A 76 -7.65 2.65 0.04
CA TRP A 76 -7.85 1.44 0.84
C TRP A 76 -9.32 1.03 0.91
N ASP A 77 -10.21 1.97 1.26
CA ASP A 77 -11.65 1.73 1.38
C ASP A 77 -12.29 1.47 0.03
N ALA A 78 -11.89 2.20 -1.02
CA ALA A 78 -12.37 1.96 -2.37
C ALA A 78 -11.99 0.56 -2.87
N GLY A 79 -10.75 0.13 -2.65
CA GLY A 79 -10.27 -1.20 -3.02
C GLY A 79 -11.13 -2.31 -2.41
N PHE A 80 -11.44 -2.22 -1.11
CA PHE A 80 -12.30 -3.20 -0.46
C PHE A 80 -13.77 -3.12 -0.89
N ALA A 81 -14.32 -1.91 -1.05
CA ALA A 81 -15.69 -1.75 -1.50
C ALA A 81 -15.92 -2.35 -2.89
N ILE A 82 -14.96 -2.14 -3.82
CA ILE A 82 -15.00 -2.74 -5.16
C ILE A 82 -14.99 -4.26 -5.06
N GLN A 83 -14.05 -4.84 -4.30
CA GLN A 83 -13.97 -6.29 -4.13
C GLN A 83 -15.24 -6.87 -3.51
N ALA A 84 -15.87 -6.17 -2.56
CA ALA A 84 -17.13 -6.60 -1.96
C ALA A 84 -18.27 -6.63 -2.99
N ILE A 85 -18.43 -5.56 -3.78
CA ILE A 85 -19.45 -5.49 -4.85
C ILE A 85 -19.27 -6.64 -5.84
N LEU A 86 -18.03 -6.84 -6.30
CA LEU A 86 -17.72 -7.89 -7.29
C LEU A 86 -17.91 -9.29 -6.71
N SER A 87 -17.52 -9.53 -5.46
CA SER A 87 -17.68 -10.83 -4.79
C SER A 87 -19.14 -11.19 -4.54
N CYS A 88 -20.02 -10.20 -4.44
CA CYS A 88 -21.46 -10.39 -4.31
C CYS A 88 -22.19 -10.51 -5.66
N ASN A 89 -21.48 -10.50 -6.80
CA ASN A 89 -22.05 -10.50 -8.15
C ASN A 89 -23.03 -9.35 -8.43
N LEU A 90 -22.80 -8.18 -7.82
CA LEU A 90 -23.67 -7.00 -7.96
C LEU A 90 -23.20 -6.06 -9.09
N ASN A 91 -22.46 -6.60 -10.06
CA ASN A 91 -21.75 -5.83 -11.09
C ASN A 91 -22.69 -4.98 -11.95
N GLU A 92 -23.80 -5.57 -12.38
CA GLU A 92 -24.80 -4.93 -13.24
C GLU A 92 -25.58 -3.84 -12.49
N GLU A 93 -25.92 -4.09 -11.22
CA GLU A 93 -26.64 -3.13 -10.38
C GLU A 93 -25.78 -1.89 -10.06
N TYR A 94 -24.48 -2.10 -9.84
CA TYR A 94 -23.54 -1.05 -9.47
C TYR A 94 -22.66 -0.57 -10.63
N GLY A 95 -23.04 -0.83 -11.89
CA GLY A 95 -22.20 -0.53 -13.06
C GLY A 95 -21.68 0.92 -13.13
N SER A 96 -22.55 1.89 -12.84
CA SER A 96 -22.16 3.32 -12.81
C SER A 96 -21.18 3.66 -11.68
N THR A 97 -21.30 2.99 -10.53
CA THR A 97 -20.38 3.10 -9.40
C THR A 97 -19.04 2.46 -9.76
N LEU A 98 -19.07 1.24 -10.30
CA LEU A 98 -17.87 0.50 -10.71
C LEU A 98 -17.07 1.23 -11.80
N ARG A 99 -17.75 1.90 -12.74
CA ARG A 99 -17.10 2.77 -13.74
C ARG A 99 -16.33 3.91 -13.08
N LYS A 100 -16.96 4.64 -12.16
CA LYS A 100 -16.29 5.73 -11.41
C LYS A 100 -15.16 5.20 -10.54
N SER A 101 -15.36 4.05 -9.91
CA SER A 101 -14.33 3.37 -9.13
C SER A 101 -13.14 2.96 -10.00
N HIS A 102 -13.35 2.48 -11.22
CA HIS A 102 -12.29 2.15 -12.15
C HIS A 102 -11.49 3.40 -12.57
N GLU A 103 -12.17 4.52 -12.87
CA GLU A 103 -11.53 5.81 -13.12
C GLU A 103 -10.70 6.28 -11.91
N PHE A 104 -11.26 6.16 -10.70
CA PHE A 104 -10.57 6.49 -9.46
C PHE A 104 -9.32 5.63 -9.23
N VAL A 105 -9.41 4.31 -9.41
CA VAL A 105 -8.26 3.39 -9.29
C VAL A 105 -7.18 3.76 -10.31
N LYS A 106 -7.56 4.06 -11.57
CA LYS A 106 -6.62 4.52 -12.60
C LYS A 106 -5.94 5.84 -12.24
N ALA A 107 -6.70 6.81 -11.72
CA ALA A 107 -6.16 8.11 -11.32
C ALA A 107 -5.28 8.02 -10.06
N SER A 108 -5.56 7.08 -9.17
CA SER A 108 -4.89 6.96 -7.88
C SER A 108 -3.51 6.28 -7.93
N GLN A 109 -3.18 5.59 -9.03
CA GLN A 109 -1.88 4.93 -9.15
C GLN A 109 -0.75 5.96 -9.30
N VAL A 110 0.31 5.83 -8.50
CA VAL A 110 1.51 6.66 -8.57
C VAL A 110 2.23 6.41 -9.90
N ARG A 111 2.50 7.47 -10.65
CA ARG A 111 3.03 7.39 -12.03
C ARG A 111 4.55 7.53 -12.12
N GLU A 112 5.17 8.12 -11.11
CA GLU A 112 6.59 8.45 -11.09
C GLU A 112 7.23 8.02 -9.77
N ASN A 113 8.52 7.71 -9.80
CA ASN A 113 9.30 7.50 -8.58
C ASN A 113 9.55 8.85 -7.88
N PRO A 114 9.95 8.82 -6.59
CA PRO A 114 10.31 10.05 -5.90
C PRO A 114 11.48 10.74 -6.61
N SER A 115 11.54 12.06 -6.50
CA SER A 115 12.48 12.89 -7.25
C SER A 115 13.94 12.62 -6.86
N GLY A 116 14.84 12.85 -7.81
CA GLY A 116 16.30 12.80 -7.59
C GLY A 116 16.82 11.44 -7.13
N ASP A 117 17.90 11.46 -6.33
CA ASP A 117 18.43 10.26 -5.67
C ASP A 117 17.61 9.94 -4.41
N PHE A 118 16.43 9.37 -4.64
CA PHE A 118 15.51 9.03 -3.57
C PHE A 118 16.05 7.97 -2.60
N LYS A 119 17.05 7.18 -2.99
CA LYS A 119 17.72 6.22 -2.10
C LYS A 119 18.59 6.92 -1.08
N ALA A 120 19.31 7.97 -1.48
CA ALA A 120 20.05 8.83 -0.55
C ALA A 120 19.12 9.55 0.45
N MET A 121 17.85 9.73 0.09
CA MET A 121 16.81 10.28 0.94
C MET A 121 16.00 9.21 1.70
N TYR A 122 16.51 7.98 1.74
CA TYR A 122 15.89 6.85 2.43
C TYR A 122 14.46 6.55 1.97
N ARG A 123 14.14 6.73 0.69
CA ARG A 123 12.88 6.29 0.08
C ARG A 123 13.04 5.02 -0.74
N HIS A 124 11.92 4.42 -1.11
CA HIS A 124 11.85 3.27 -2.00
C HIS A 124 11.18 3.64 -3.34
N ILE A 125 11.20 2.72 -4.32
CA ILE A 125 10.48 2.94 -5.58
C ILE A 125 8.97 3.02 -5.31
N SER A 126 8.27 3.92 -5.99
CA SER A 126 6.83 4.10 -5.86
C SER A 126 6.08 4.15 -7.19
N LYS A 127 6.78 4.23 -8.33
CA LYS A 127 6.15 4.16 -9.65
C LYS A 127 5.40 2.83 -9.82
N GLY A 128 4.09 2.90 -10.03
CA GLY A 128 3.20 1.74 -10.14
C GLY A 128 2.43 1.43 -8.86
N ALA A 129 2.77 2.06 -7.74
CA ALA A 129 2.13 1.82 -6.45
C ALA A 129 0.73 2.43 -6.35
N TRP A 130 -0.07 1.89 -5.44
CA TRP A 130 -1.20 2.60 -4.86
C TRP A 130 -0.87 2.94 -3.40
N THR A 131 -1.09 4.20 -3.02
CA THR A 131 -0.91 4.65 -1.64
C THR A 131 -2.13 4.27 -0.80
N PHE A 132 -2.05 4.45 0.53
CA PHE A 132 -3.21 4.22 1.40
C PHE A 132 -4.37 5.20 1.16
N SER A 133 -4.03 6.43 0.75
CA SER A 133 -4.97 7.55 0.61
C SER A 133 -5.22 7.90 -0.86
N MET A 134 -4.40 8.79 -1.41
CA MET A 134 -4.50 9.36 -2.75
C MET A 134 -3.13 9.45 -3.43
N GLN A 135 -3.13 9.59 -4.75
CA GLN A 135 -1.91 9.65 -5.56
C GLN A 135 -0.89 10.70 -5.07
N ASP A 136 -1.38 11.89 -4.65
CA ASP A 136 -0.54 12.99 -4.18
C ASP A 136 0.37 12.63 -3.00
N HIS A 137 -0.04 11.66 -2.18
CA HIS A 137 0.77 11.18 -1.05
C HIS A 137 2.08 10.55 -1.55
N GLY A 138 2.08 9.94 -2.73
CA GLY A 138 3.29 9.47 -3.44
C GLY A 138 4.02 8.29 -2.80
N TRP A 139 3.69 7.94 -1.55
CA TRP A 139 4.36 6.91 -0.77
C TRP A 139 3.68 5.56 -0.90
N GLN A 140 4.44 4.63 -1.45
CA GLN A 140 4.00 3.27 -1.72
C GLN A 140 3.74 2.49 -0.43
N VAL A 141 2.72 1.62 -0.47
CA VAL A 141 2.42 0.66 0.62
C VAL A 141 2.19 -0.70 -0.02
N SER A 142 2.76 -1.76 0.55
CA SER A 142 2.73 -3.09 -0.07
C SER A 142 1.31 -3.65 -0.20
N ASP A 143 0.48 -3.58 0.85
CA ASP A 143 -0.90 -4.05 0.81
C ASP A 143 -1.76 -3.16 -0.07
N CYS A 144 -1.66 -1.83 0.04
CA CYS A 144 -2.45 -0.92 -0.78
C CYS A 144 -2.13 -1.10 -2.27
N THR A 145 -0.86 -1.34 -2.60
CA THR A 145 -0.44 -1.66 -3.97
C THR A 145 -0.96 -3.02 -4.41
N ALA A 146 -0.92 -4.03 -3.55
CA ALA A 146 -1.48 -5.34 -3.84
C ALA A 146 -3.00 -5.29 -4.08
N GLU A 147 -3.74 -4.56 -3.26
CA GLU A 147 -5.18 -4.36 -3.40
C GLU A 147 -5.53 -3.57 -4.65
N GLY A 148 -4.79 -2.47 -4.89
CA GLY A 148 -4.92 -1.66 -6.10
C GLY A 148 -4.67 -2.47 -7.37
N LEU A 149 -3.63 -3.30 -7.37
CA LEU A 149 -3.31 -4.22 -8.47
C LEU A 149 -4.44 -5.23 -8.68
N LYS A 150 -4.93 -5.85 -7.60
CA LYS A 150 -6.00 -6.84 -7.66
C LYS A 150 -7.28 -6.27 -8.25
N VAL A 151 -7.74 -5.11 -7.78
CA VAL A 151 -8.95 -4.48 -8.34
C VAL A 151 -8.75 -4.02 -9.79
N ALA A 152 -7.56 -3.54 -10.15
CA ALA A 152 -7.24 -3.19 -11.53
C ALA A 152 -7.29 -4.41 -12.45
N LEU A 153 -6.79 -5.57 -11.98
CA LEU A 153 -6.85 -6.84 -12.72
C LEU A 153 -8.30 -7.31 -12.88
N LEU A 154 -9.12 -7.21 -11.84
CA LEU A 154 -10.56 -7.53 -11.94
C LEU A 154 -11.24 -6.65 -12.98
N PHE A 155 -11.03 -5.33 -12.96
CA PHE A 155 -11.58 -4.43 -13.98
C PHE A 155 -11.09 -4.76 -15.40
N SER A 156 -9.84 -5.21 -15.56
CA SER A 156 -9.30 -5.59 -16.87
C SER A 156 -10.03 -6.77 -17.53
N GLN A 157 -10.68 -7.61 -16.72
CA GLN A 157 -11.46 -8.78 -17.17
C GLN A 157 -12.93 -8.42 -17.46
N MET A 158 -13.38 -7.23 -17.06
CA MET A 158 -14.77 -6.79 -17.23
C MET A 158 -15.02 -6.15 -18.61
N SER A 159 -16.30 -6.03 -18.97
CA SER A 159 -16.72 -5.34 -20.20
C SER A 159 -16.44 -3.84 -20.12
N GLN A 160 -15.85 -3.28 -21.19
CA GLN A 160 -15.59 -1.83 -21.29
C GLN A 160 -16.89 -1.02 -21.39
N ASP A 161 -17.98 -1.63 -21.87
CA ASP A 161 -19.31 -1.00 -21.87
C ASP A 161 -19.87 -0.83 -20.46
N LEU A 162 -19.40 -1.62 -19.50
CA LEU A 162 -19.78 -1.51 -18.09
C LEU A 162 -18.83 -0.55 -17.34
N VAL A 163 -17.52 -0.81 -17.39
CA VAL A 163 -16.53 -0.15 -16.51
C VAL A 163 -15.60 0.85 -17.23
N GLY A 164 -15.78 1.06 -18.53
CA GLY A 164 -14.97 1.98 -19.33
C GLY A 164 -13.64 1.40 -19.81
N GLU A 165 -12.80 2.26 -20.36
CA GLU A 165 -11.52 1.89 -20.98
C GLU A 165 -10.57 1.22 -19.97
N LYS A 166 -9.93 0.14 -20.41
CA LYS A 166 -8.97 -0.64 -19.60
C LYS A 166 -7.71 0.17 -19.29
N MET A 167 -7.10 -0.13 -18.14
CA MET A 167 -5.77 0.37 -17.81
C MET A 167 -4.71 -0.23 -18.76
N GLU A 168 -3.69 0.54 -19.10
CA GLU A 168 -2.58 0.13 -19.96
C GLU A 168 -1.71 -0.97 -19.30
N THR A 169 -1.31 -1.98 -20.07
CA THR A 169 -0.60 -3.18 -19.56
C THR A 169 0.68 -2.85 -18.77
N ASP A 170 1.46 -1.87 -19.22
CA ASP A 170 2.73 -1.49 -18.58
C ASP A 170 2.55 -1.07 -17.11
N ARG A 171 1.37 -0.57 -16.77
CA ARG A 171 1.04 -0.12 -15.42
C ARG A 171 0.86 -1.26 -14.44
N PHE A 172 0.48 -2.44 -14.92
CA PHE A 172 0.43 -3.65 -14.12
C PHE A 172 1.86 -4.15 -13.83
N TYR A 173 2.75 -4.09 -14.82
CA TYR A 173 4.16 -4.44 -14.62
C TYR A 173 4.85 -3.50 -13.62
N ASP A 174 4.58 -2.19 -13.70
CA ASP A 174 5.08 -1.22 -12.71
C ASP A 174 4.63 -1.60 -11.29
N ALA A 175 3.35 -1.96 -11.11
CA ALA A 175 2.81 -2.38 -9.80
C ALA A 175 3.45 -3.69 -9.29
N VAL A 176 3.57 -4.71 -10.15
CA VAL A 176 4.23 -5.98 -9.82
C VAL A 176 5.70 -5.73 -9.41
N ASN A 177 6.40 -4.84 -10.14
CA ASN A 177 7.77 -4.48 -9.84
C ASN A 177 7.91 -3.85 -8.45
N VAL A 178 6.99 -2.95 -8.05
CA VAL A 178 6.96 -2.40 -6.68
C VAL A 178 6.81 -3.51 -5.64
N ILE A 179 5.82 -4.39 -5.79
CA ILE A 179 5.56 -5.48 -4.82
C ILE A 179 6.80 -6.39 -4.71
N LEU A 180 7.34 -6.87 -5.82
CA LEU A 180 8.52 -7.75 -5.82
C LEU A 180 9.73 -7.09 -5.18
N SER A 181 9.94 -5.79 -5.40
CA SER A 181 11.06 -5.04 -4.83
C SER A 181 11.00 -4.91 -3.30
N LEU A 182 9.84 -5.15 -2.68
CA LEU A 182 9.63 -5.08 -1.24
C LEU A 182 9.90 -6.40 -0.52
N GLN A 183 10.01 -7.51 -1.24
CA GLN A 183 10.16 -8.81 -0.61
C GLN A 183 11.47 -8.88 0.20
N SER A 184 11.34 -9.12 1.50
CA SER A 184 12.47 -9.25 2.41
C SER A 184 13.20 -10.58 2.20
N SER A 185 14.43 -10.69 2.73
CA SER A 185 15.25 -11.92 2.63
C SER A 185 14.57 -13.14 3.26
N ASN A 186 13.76 -12.94 4.30
CA ASN A 186 12.95 -13.97 4.94
C ASN A 186 11.76 -14.45 4.07
N GLY A 187 11.41 -13.74 2.99
CA GLY A 187 10.31 -14.04 2.08
C GLY A 187 9.03 -13.24 2.32
N GLY A 188 8.94 -12.51 3.43
CA GLY A 188 7.79 -11.69 3.77
C GLY A 188 7.83 -10.29 3.18
N PHE A 189 6.73 -9.57 3.31
CA PHE A 189 6.58 -8.21 2.79
C PHE A 189 6.36 -7.21 3.95
N PRO A 190 7.08 -6.09 3.98
CA PRO A 190 6.87 -4.99 4.92
C PRO A 190 5.88 -3.96 4.35
N ALA A 191 5.21 -3.20 5.21
CA ALA A 191 4.21 -2.22 4.79
C ALA A 191 4.77 -1.13 3.88
N TRP A 192 5.85 -0.44 4.29
CA TRP A 192 6.32 0.78 3.60
C TRP A 192 7.67 0.63 2.91
N GLU A 193 8.63 -0.08 3.50
CA GLU A 193 9.99 -0.18 2.95
C GLU A 193 10.65 -1.52 3.30
N PRO A 194 11.60 -2.01 2.47
CA PRO A 194 12.42 -3.16 2.82
C PRO A 194 13.14 -2.95 4.16
N GLN A 195 13.41 -4.05 4.88
CA GLN A 195 14.17 -3.99 6.12
C GLN A 195 15.58 -3.41 5.87
N ARG A 196 15.83 -2.21 6.39
CA ARG A 196 17.13 -1.51 6.33
C ARG A 196 17.87 -1.49 7.67
N ALA A 197 17.17 -1.81 8.76
CA ALA A 197 17.67 -1.72 10.13
C ALA A 197 17.94 -3.11 10.73
N TYR A 198 18.98 -3.17 11.56
CA TYR A 198 19.30 -4.35 12.36
C TYR A 198 18.37 -4.49 13.56
N ARG A 199 18.15 -5.73 13.98
CA ARG A 199 17.26 -6.10 15.10
C ARG A 199 17.51 -5.35 16.40
N TRP A 200 18.75 -5.01 16.73
CA TRP A 200 19.06 -4.31 17.99
C TRP A 200 18.48 -2.89 18.06
N LEU A 201 18.07 -2.29 16.93
CA LEU A 201 17.34 -1.01 16.93
C LEU A 201 15.95 -1.14 17.57
N GLU A 202 15.39 -2.36 17.68
CA GLU A 202 14.16 -2.65 18.45
C GLU A 202 14.33 -2.34 19.95
N VAL A 203 15.56 -2.22 20.47
CA VAL A 203 15.79 -1.79 21.87
C VAL A 203 15.41 -0.31 22.07
N TRP A 204 15.42 0.48 20.99
CA TRP A 204 15.17 1.92 21.00
C TRP A 204 13.78 2.29 20.46
N THR A 205 13.06 1.34 19.86
CA THR A 205 11.69 1.51 19.34
C THR A 205 10.78 0.47 19.99
N SER A 206 9.59 0.85 20.46
CA SER A 206 8.62 -0.07 21.09
C SER A 206 7.91 -1.00 20.09
N ILE A 207 8.61 -1.45 19.04
CA ILE A 207 8.09 -2.31 17.97
C ILE A 207 8.72 -3.70 18.13
N GLU A 208 7.93 -4.64 18.61
CA GLU A 208 8.40 -5.98 18.94
C GLU A 208 8.46 -6.88 17.71
N GLY A 209 9.64 -7.41 17.42
CA GLY A 209 9.83 -8.61 16.61
C GLY A 209 9.97 -8.36 15.11
N ASN A 210 11.19 -8.56 14.63
CA ASN A 210 11.65 -9.06 13.33
C ASN A 210 10.72 -10.08 12.61
N ARG A 211 9.47 -9.72 12.39
CA ARG A 211 8.44 -10.56 11.78
C ARG A 211 8.04 -9.92 10.47
N ALA A 212 8.02 -10.74 9.42
CA ALA A 212 7.24 -10.41 8.25
C ALA A 212 5.84 -9.97 8.68
N ASN A 213 5.34 -8.87 8.12
CA ASN A 213 3.95 -8.54 8.37
C ASN A 213 3.10 -9.54 7.58
N LEU A 214 2.40 -10.43 8.29
CA LEU A 214 1.65 -11.54 7.72
C LEU A 214 0.49 -11.00 6.88
N VAL A 215 -0.09 -9.87 7.26
CA VAL A 215 -1.16 -9.20 6.51
C VAL A 215 -0.63 -8.71 5.17
N GLN A 216 0.49 -7.97 5.21
CA GLN A 216 1.17 -7.49 4.01
C GLN A 216 1.61 -8.66 3.11
N THR A 217 2.13 -9.72 3.73
CA THR A 217 2.59 -10.92 3.03
C THR A 217 1.42 -11.62 2.34
N ALA A 218 0.27 -11.77 2.99
CA ALA A 218 -0.91 -12.38 2.40
C ALA A 218 -1.43 -11.57 1.20
N TRP A 219 -1.59 -10.25 1.33
CA TRP A 219 -2.07 -9.41 0.23
C TRP A 219 -1.11 -9.39 -0.96
N ALA A 220 0.19 -9.25 -0.71
CA ALA A 220 1.20 -9.35 -1.75
C ALA A 220 1.10 -10.68 -2.50
N LEU A 221 0.99 -11.81 -1.79
CA LEU A 221 0.86 -13.13 -2.41
C LEU A 221 -0.40 -13.25 -3.28
N LEU A 222 -1.57 -12.82 -2.80
CA LEU A 222 -2.81 -12.84 -3.59
C LEU A 222 -2.63 -12.06 -4.89
N SER A 223 -2.11 -10.83 -4.80
CA SER A 223 -1.92 -9.98 -5.97
C SER A 223 -0.91 -10.54 -6.98
N LEU A 224 0.18 -11.17 -6.51
CA LEU A 224 1.18 -11.81 -7.38
C LEU A 224 0.60 -13.03 -8.09
N ILE A 225 -0.21 -13.84 -7.39
CA ILE A 225 -0.92 -14.97 -7.98
C ILE A 225 -1.90 -14.48 -9.05
N ASP A 226 -2.73 -13.48 -8.74
CA ASP A 226 -3.70 -12.89 -9.67
C ASP A 226 -3.03 -12.26 -10.90
N ALA A 227 -1.83 -11.69 -10.72
CA ALA A 227 -1.02 -11.13 -11.79
C ALA A 227 -0.32 -12.20 -12.66
N GLY A 228 -0.46 -13.49 -12.34
CA GLY A 228 0.17 -14.58 -13.09
C GLY A 228 1.67 -14.72 -12.82
N GLN A 229 2.19 -14.16 -11.73
CA GLN A 229 3.62 -14.20 -11.41
C GLN A 229 4.15 -15.64 -11.27
N ALA A 230 3.31 -16.60 -10.88
CA ALA A 230 3.69 -18.01 -10.75
C ALA A 230 4.17 -18.64 -12.06
N GLU A 231 3.62 -18.20 -13.20
CA GLU A 231 3.99 -18.69 -14.54
C GLU A 231 5.31 -18.06 -15.04
N ILE A 232 5.70 -16.93 -14.45
CA ILE A 232 6.92 -16.19 -14.79
C ILE A 232 8.07 -16.64 -13.88
N ASP A 233 7.89 -16.51 -12.57
CA ASP A 233 8.80 -16.98 -11.54
C ASP A 233 8.01 -17.23 -10.24
N PRO A 234 7.81 -18.50 -9.84
CA PRO A 234 7.08 -18.83 -8.61
C PRO A 234 7.90 -18.62 -7.34
N THR A 235 9.20 -18.33 -7.44
CA THR A 235 10.11 -18.21 -6.29
C THR A 235 9.66 -17.18 -5.25
N PRO A 236 9.23 -15.96 -5.63
CA PRO A 236 8.73 -14.97 -4.66
C PRO A 236 7.48 -15.47 -3.94
N ILE A 237 6.56 -16.15 -4.64
CA ILE A 237 5.36 -16.73 -4.05
C ILE A 237 5.73 -17.84 -3.06
N HIS A 238 6.61 -18.77 -3.43
CA HIS A 238 7.08 -19.85 -2.56
C HIS A 238 7.70 -19.32 -1.27
N ARG A 239 8.52 -18.27 -1.37
CA ARG A 239 9.17 -17.65 -0.22
C ARG A 239 8.17 -17.02 0.73
N GLY A 240 7.15 -16.33 0.22
CA GLY A 240 6.09 -15.74 1.05
C GLY A 240 5.15 -16.78 1.66
N VAL A 241 4.76 -17.81 0.90
CA VAL A 241 3.92 -18.91 1.41
C VAL A 241 4.61 -19.64 2.57
N ARG A 242 5.92 -19.89 2.45
CA ARG A 242 6.72 -20.48 3.54
C ARG A 242 6.70 -19.61 4.80
N VAL A 243 6.66 -18.29 4.67
CA VAL A 243 6.52 -17.38 5.81
C VAL A 243 5.17 -17.55 6.49
N LEU A 244 4.07 -17.63 5.72
CA LEU A 244 2.75 -17.87 6.29
C LEU A 244 2.67 -19.22 6.99
N ILE A 245 3.11 -20.32 6.35
CA ILE A 245 3.09 -21.67 6.96
C ILE A 245 3.86 -21.70 8.28
N ASN A 246 5.06 -21.10 8.31
CA ASN A 246 5.90 -21.09 9.51
C ASN A 246 5.38 -20.16 10.63
N ALA A 247 4.40 -19.31 10.33
CA ALA A 247 3.81 -18.38 11.28
C ALA A 247 2.46 -18.84 11.84
N GLN A 248 1.90 -19.93 11.29
CA GLN A 248 0.65 -20.51 11.78
C GLN A 248 0.86 -21.10 13.19
N MET A 249 -0.03 -20.77 14.11
CA MET A 249 -0.04 -21.30 15.47
C MET A 249 -0.58 -22.74 15.49
N GLU A 250 -0.36 -23.46 16.58
CA GLU A 250 -0.79 -24.87 16.72
C GLU A 250 -2.31 -25.06 16.61
N ASP A 251 -3.09 -24.03 16.94
CA ASP A 251 -4.55 -24.00 16.82
C ASP A 251 -5.04 -23.65 15.40
N GLY A 252 -4.11 -23.39 14.47
CA GLY A 252 -4.39 -23.00 13.10
C GLY A 252 -4.62 -21.51 12.88
N ASP A 253 -4.61 -20.68 13.94
CA ASP A 253 -4.76 -19.22 13.86
C ASP A 253 -3.40 -18.53 13.63
N PHE A 254 -3.40 -17.21 13.43
CA PHE A 254 -2.22 -16.39 13.20
C PHE A 254 -2.04 -15.35 14.33
N PRO A 255 -0.78 -15.01 14.69
CA PRO A 255 -0.54 -14.00 15.72
C PRO A 255 -1.04 -12.62 15.29
N GLN A 256 -1.74 -11.92 16.18
CA GLN A 256 -2.18 -10.54 15.94
C GLN A 256 -0.97 -9.62 15.77
N GLN A 257 -1.00 -8.77 14.74
CA GLN A 257 0.07 -7.81 14.47
C GLN A 257 -0.38 -6.40 14.79
N VAL A 258 0.47 -5.63 15.47
CA VAL A 258 0.20 -4.24 15.83
C VAL A 258 0.10 -3.42 14.54
N ASN A 259 -0.94 -2.58 14.42
CA ASN A 259 -1.32 -1.76 13.25
C ASN A 259 -2.06 -2.45 12.09
N SER A 260 -2.72 -3.60 12.29
CA SER A 260 -3.63 -4.16 11.28
C SER A 260 -5.11 -4.01 11.67
N SER A 261 -5.93 -3.52 10.74
CA SER A 261 -7.39 -3.45 10.87
C SER A 261 -8.01 -4.85 11.07
N PRO A 262 -9.14 -4.99 11.78
CA PRO A 262 -9.68 -6.30 12.20
C PRO A 262 -10.12 -7.27 11.07
N ASN A 263 -10.14 -6.87 9.80
CA ASN A 263 -10.56 -7.72 8.66
C ASN A 263 -9.45 -8.62 8.05
N VAL A 264 -8.36 -8.83 8.79
CA VAL A 264 -7.17 -9.61 8.41
C VAL A 264 -7.42 -11.10 8.11
N LYS A 265 -8.49 -11.69 8.67
CA LYS A 265 -8.71 -13.14 8.64
C LYS A 265 -9.09 -13.70 7.26
N ALA A 266 -9.70 -12.90 6.39
CA ALA A 266 -10.18 -13.37 5.09
C ALA A 266 -9.05 -13.59 4.06
N GLY A 267 -8.04 -12.70 4.02
CA GLY A 267 -6.92 -12.79 3.07
C GLY A 267 -5.96 -13.95 3.37
N MET A 268 -5.66 -14.20 4.65
CA MET A 268 -4.73 -15.26 5.08
C MET A 268 -5.29 -16.67 4.79
N GLY A 269 -6.59 -16.89 5.03
CA GLY A 269 -7.24 -18.16 4.75
C GLY A 269 -7.32 -18.48 3.25
N HIS A 270 -7.48 -17.46 2.40
CA HIS A 270 -7.55 -17.63 0.94
C HIS A 270 -6.20 -18.08 0.36
N CYS A 271 -5.08 -17.48 0.78
CA CYS A 271 -3.73 -17.88 0.33
C CYS A 271 -3.39 -19.34 0.66
N ILE A 272 -3.72 -19.78 1.88
CA ILE A 272 -3.37 -21.13 2.35
C ILE A 272 -4.22 -22.18 1.63
N ARG A 273 -5.52 -21.89 1.44
CA ARG A 273 -6.43 -22.81 0.74
C ARG A 273 -6.07 -22.99 -0.73
N PHE A 274 -5.69 -21.92 -1.42
CA PHE A 274 -5.22 -21.96 -2.82
C PHE A 274 -3.94 -22.80 -3.00
N TRP A 275 -3.13 -22.96 -1.96
CA TRP A 275 -1.89 -23.76 -1.99
C TRP A 275 -2.05 -25.22 -1.54
N TYR A 276 -3.00 -25.50 -0.64
CA TYR A 276 -3.30 -26.88 -0.21
C TYR A 276 -4.14 -27.66 -1.24
N ASP A 277 -5.01 -26.99 -2.01
CA ASP A 277 -5.85 -27.67 -3.02
C ASP A 277 -5.06 -28.34 -4.16
N PRO A 278 -3.98 -27.73 -4.73
CA PRO A 278 -3.16 -28.39 -5.74
C PRO A 278 -2.34 -29.58 -5.20
N TRP A 279 -2.01 -29.61 -3.91
CA TRP A 279 -1.19 -30.65 -3.28
C TRP A 279 -1.99 -31.80 -2.63
N SER A 280 -3.29 -31.60 -2.34
CA SER A 280 -4.17 -32.62 -1.74
C SER A 280 -4.89 -33.51 -2.77
N GLY A 281 -4.61 -33.33 -4.07
CA GLY A 281 -5.18 -34.16 -5.14
C GLY A 281 -6.70 -34.00 -5.32
N HIS A 282 -7.32 -32.98 -4.72
CA HIS A 282 -8.73 -32.67 -4.92
C HIS A 282 -8.85 -31.54 -5.94
N THR A 283 -9.00 -31.90 -7.22
CA THR A 283 -9.47 -31.00 -8.26
C THR A 283 -10.90 -30.57 -7.94
N SER A 284 -11.11 -29.40 -7.32
CA SER A 284 -12.43 -28.76 -7.36
C SER A 284 -12.59 -28.06 -8.71
N SER A 285 -13.19 -28.76 -9.66
CA SER A 285 -13.69 -28.18 -10.89
C SER A 285 -14.78 -27.15 -10.56
N SER A 286 -14.46 -25.86 -10.62
CA SER A 286 -15.45 -24.80 -10.78
C SER A 286 -15.14 -24.00 -12.04
N LYS A 287 -15.06 -24.71 -13.18
CA LYS A 287 -15.47 -24.12 -14.46
C LYS A 287 -16.99 -24.20 -14.48
N GLY A 288 -17.63 -23.16 -13.96
CA GLY A 288 -19.05 -22.91 -14.18
C GLY A 288 -19.21 -22.29 -15.56
N SER A 289 -19.91 -23.02 -16.42
CA SER A 289 -20.30 -22.61 -17.76
C SER A 289 -21.39 -21.53 -17.72
N ILE A 290 -21.33 -20.65 -18.73
CA ILE A 290 -22.27 -19.58 -19.16
C ILE A 290 -21.98 -18.20 -18.56
#